data_AF-A0A497BF42-F1
#
_entry.id   AF-A0A497BF42-F1
#
_cell.length_a   1.000
_cell.length_b   1.000
_cell.length_c   1.000
_cell.angle_alpha   90.00
_cell.angle_beta   90.00
_cell.angle_gamma   90.00
#
_symmetry.space_group_name_H-M   'P 1'
#
loop_
_entity.id
_entity.type
_entity.pdbx_description
1 polymer ?
#
loop_
_entity_poly.entity_id
_entity_poly.type
_entity_poly.pdbx_seq_one_letter_code
_entity_poly.pdbx_strand_id
1 'polypeptide(L)'
;MKLLKLINDSSKRLNFPIRGSDGKRLTFEVGETRFVSPATVQHPTVSAYIGRGLTLVDQEPPKKKELPPVAPPTEIVAAPTSENEPSTEEPLSEPEEPAESAEDNLRDLYVEAPGITESNVDDVLEYYPTLDSLAKATEDDLLALGVSRSYVKRIKKWAKAQ
;
A
#
# COMPACT_ATOMS: atom_id res chain seq x y z
N MET A 1 -7.18 -15.66 -6.49
CA MET A 1 -6.49 -16.90 -6.09
C MET A 1 -6.58 -17.03 -4.57
N LYS A 2 -6.91 -18.20 -4.02
CA LYS A 2 -6.94 -18.40 -2.56
C LYS A 2 -5.50 -18.57 -2.06
N LEU A 3 -5.09 -17.74 -1.10
CA LEU A 3 -3.79 -17.86 -0.43
C LEU A 3 -3.98 -18.65 0.86
N LEU A 4 -3.07 -19.56 1.14
CA LEU A 4 -3.04 -20.34 2.37
C LEU A 4 -2.06 -19.71 3.36
N LYS A 5 -2.39 -19.76 4.65
CA LYS A 5 -1.56 -19.17 5.70
C LYS A 5 -0.68 -20.26 6.30
N LEU A 6 0.64 -20.11 6.20
CA LEU A 6 1.62 -20.98 6.83
C LEU A 6 2.28 -20.25 7.99
N ILE A 7 2.32 -20.89 9.15
CA ILE A 7 2.97 -20.38 10.37
C ILE A 7 4.14 -21.28 10.70
N ASN A 8 5.32 -20.71 10.92
CA ASN A 8 6.44 -21.46 11.48
C ASN A 8 6.32 -21.52 13.00
N ASP A 9 5.79 -22.62 13.49
CA ASP A 9 5.70 -22.93 14.92
C ASP A 9 7.00 -23.52 15.47
N SER A 10 7.97 -23.82 14.61
CA SER A 10 9.27 -24.34 15.01
C SER A 10 10.11 -23.27 15.70
N SER A 11 10.86 -23.65 16.72
CA SER A 11 11.84 -22.78 17.41
C SER A 11 13.06 -22.43 16.55
N LYS A 12 13.05 -22.78 15.26
CA LYS A 12 14.14 -22.56 14.31
C LYS A 12 13.60 -21.92 13.04
N ARG A 13 14.43 -21.08 12.44
CA ARG A 13 14.18 -20.52 11.11
C ARG A 13 14.14 -21.65 10.08
N LEU A 14 13.10 -21.68 9.27
CA LEU A 14 12.93 -22.63 8.18
C LEU A 14 13.23 -21.94 6.85
N ASN A 15 14.21 -22.46 6.12
CA ASN A 15 14.56 -21.97 4.79
C ASN A 15 14.32 -23.07 3.77
N PHE A 16 13.34 -22.87 2.90
CA PHE A 16 13.03 -23.79 1.84
C PHE A 16 13.70 -23.33 0.54
N PRO A 17 14.32 -24.25 -0.22
CA PRO A 17 14.97 -23.93 -1.50
C PRO A 17 13.97 -23.63 -2.63
N ILE A 18 12.69 -23.43 -2.31
CA ILE A 18 11.64 -23.13 -3.27
C ILE A 18 11.38 -21.64 -3.34
N ARG A 19 10.96 -21.16 -4.51
CA ARG A 19 10.52 -19.78 -4.68
C ARG A 19 9.07 -19.66 -4.19
N GLY A 20 8.84 -18.74 -3.26
CA GLY A 20 7.49 -18.32 -2.88
C GLY A 20 6.84 -17.49 -4.00
N SER A 21 5.62 -17.02 -3.76
CA SER A 21 4.87 -16.17 -4.70
C SER A 21 5.65 -14.90 -5.10
N ASP A 22 6.54 -14.42 -4.22
CA ASP A 22 7.37 -13.23 -4.44
C ASP A 22 8.62 -13.50 -5.30
N GLY A 23 8.80 -14.71 -5.85
CA GLY A 23 9.99 -15.12 -6.60
C GLY A 23 11.26 -15.32 -5.77
N LYS A 24 11.20 -15.03 -4.46
CA LYS A 24 12.28 -15.20 -3.48
C LYS A 24 12.19 -16.55 -2.78
N ARG A 25 13.32 -17.02 -2.23
CA ARG A 25 13.35 -18.26 -1.43
C ARG A 25 12.37 -18.17 -0.27
N LEU A 26 11.55 -19.20 -0.09
CA LEU A 26 10.56 -19.24 0.95
C LEU A 26 11.25 -19.48 2.30
N THR A 27 11.36 -18.41 3.07
CA THR A 27 11.95 -18.44 4.40
C THR A 27 10.88 -18.05 5.42
N PHE A 28 10.86 -18.74 6.54
CA PHE A 28 10.04 -18.42 7.69
C PHE A 28 10.92 -18.24 8.92
N GLU A 29 10.85 -17.07 9.54
CA GLU A 29 11.39 -16.83 10.88
C GLU A 29 10.54 -17.56 11.93
N VAL A 30 11.05 -17.66 13.15
CA VAL A 30 10.36 -18.32 14.27
C VAL A 30 9.08 -17.55 14.61
N GLY A 31 7.93 -18.23 14.59
CA GLY A 31 6.62 -17.61 14.81
C GLY A 31 6.10 -16.80 13.61
N GLU A 32 6.86 -16.71 12.51
CA GLU A 32 6.46 -15.93 11.35
C GLU A 32 5.31 -16.61 10.63
N THR A 33 4.33 -15.79 10.25
CA THR A 33 3.24 -16.21 9.40
C THR A 33 3.39 -15.61 8.01
N ARG A 34 3.37 -16.44 6.96
CA ARG A 34 3.30 -15.97 5.58
C ARG A 34 2.11 -16.55 4.83
N PHE A 35 1.57 -15.74 3.94
CA PHE A 35 0.60 -16.17 2.95
C PHE A 35 1.35 -16.77 1.77
N VAL A 36 1.01 -18.00 1.43
CA VAL A 36 1.62 -18.76 0.36
C VAL A 36 0.56 -19.26 -0.61
N SER A 37 0.97 -19.48 -1.85
CA SER A 37 0.08 -20.09 -2.82
C SER A 37 -0.15 -21.58 -2.48
N PRO A 38 -1.28 -22.17 -2.90
CA PRO A 38 -1.56 -23.60 -2.70
C PRO A 38 -0.46 -24.49 -3.30
N ALA A 39 0.11 -24.09 -4.43
CA ALA A 39 1.22 -24.80 -5.07
C ALA A 39 2.47 -24.86 -4.17
N THR A 40 2.75 -23.79 -3.43
CA THR A 40 3.87 -23.73 -2.47
C THR A 40 3.65 -24.66 -1.28
N VAL A 41 2.41 -24.76 -0.78
CA VAL A 41 2.03 -25.69 0.31
C VAL A 41 2.15 -27.14 -0.13
N GLN A 42 1.72 -27.45 -1.36
CA GLN A 42 1.79 -28.80 -1.93
C GLN A 42 3.21 -29.23 -2.32
N HIS A 43 4.20 -28.33 -2.23
CA HIS A 43 5.58 -28.68 -2.54
C HIS A 43 6.10 -29.75 -1.56
N PRO A 44 6.76 -30.83 -2.03
CA PRO A 44 7.16 -31.96 -1.18
C PRO A 44 8.03 -31.54 0.02
N THR A 45 8.91 -30.57 -0.18
CA THR A 45 9.75 -30.03 0.91
C THR A 45 8.96 -29.27 1.98
N VAL A 46 7.91 -28.52 1.61
CA VAL A 46 7.09 -27.77 2.56
C VAL A 46 6.12 -28.70 3.25
N SER A 47 5.42 -29.55 2.49
CA SER A 47 4.48 -30.54 3.00
C SER A 47 5.12 -31.47 4.03
N ALA A 48 6.38 -31.88 3.84
CA ALA A 48 7.12 -32.70 4.81
C ALA A 48 7.39 -32.00 6.16
N TYR A 49 7.33 -30.66 6.20
CA TYR A 49 7.50 -29.86 7.41
C TYR A 49 6.17 -29.41 8.04
N ILE A 50 5.05 -29.56 7.32
CA ILE A 50 3.71 -29.33 7.88
C ILE A 50 3.46 -30.39 8.96
N GLY A 51 3.16 -29.95 10.19
CA GLY A 51 3.01 -30.81 11.37
C GLY A 51 4.32 -31.14 12.11
N ARG A 52 5.49 -30.70 11.61
CA ARG A 52 6.81 -30.84 12.27
C ARG A 52 7.45 -29.51 12.69
N GLY A 53 6.77 -28.40 12.40
CA GLY A 53 7.29 -27.06 12.61
C GLY A 53 6.62 -26.01 11.73
N LEU A 54 5.92 -26.42 10.67
CA LEU A 54 4.98 -25.57 9.96
C LEU A 54 3.55 -25.96 10.29
N THR A 55 2.72 -24.97 10.58
CA THR A 55 1.29 -25.12 10.80
C THR A 55 0.57 -24.48 9.62
N LEU A 56 -0.21 -25.29 8.90
CA LEU A 56 -1.11 -24.80 7.87
C LEU A 56 -2.39 -24.32 8.54
N VAL A 57 -2.64 -23.02 8.46
CA VAL A 57 -3.91 -22.42 8.85
C VAL A 57 -4.67 -22.18 7.55
N ASP A 58 -5.76 -22.94 7.37
CA ASP A 58 -6.74 -22.62 6.34
C ASP A 58 -7.42 -21.32 6.78
N GLN A 59 -6.87 -20.19 6.37
CA GLN A 59 -7.66 -18.97 6.36
C GLN A 59 -8.61 -19.11 5.17
N GLU A 60 -9.87 -19.39 5.47
CA GLU A 60 -10.93 -18.72 4.73
C GLU A 60 -10.51 -17.25 4.60
N PRO A 61 -10.51 -16.69 3.39
CA PRO A 61 -10.06 -15.32 3.18
C PRO A 61 -10.81 -14.44 4.18
N PRO A 62 -10.19 -13.42 4.79
CA PRO A 62 -10.96 -12.45 5.53
C PRO A 62 -12.07 -11.98 4.58
N LYS A 63 -13.33 -12.31 4.92
CA LYS A 63 -14.47 -11.54 4.41
C LYS A 63 -14.01 -10.10 4.52
N LYS A 64 -14.09 -9.38 3.39
CA LYS A 64 -13.97 -7.92 3.32
C LYS A 64 -14.43 -7.35 4.66
N LYS A 65 -13.63 -6.48 5.29
CA LYS A 65 -14.16 -5.62 6.34
C LYS A 65 -15.40 -4.93 5.74
N GLU A 66 -16.55 -5.50 6.06
CA GLU A 66 -17.84 -4.88 5.94
C GLU A 66 -17.73 -3.69 6.88
N LEU A 67 -17.59 -2.50 6.30
CA LEU A 67 -17.93 -1.27 6.99
C LEU A 67 -19.32 -1.50 7.63
N PRO A 68 -19.56 -1.06 8.87
CA PRO A 68 -20.90 -1.18 9.46
C PRO A 68 -21.93 -0.63 8.48
N PRO A 69 -23.09 -1.30 8.31
CA PRO A 69 -24.05 -0.95 7.26
C PRO A 69 -24.54 0.48 7.47
N VAL A 70 -24.12 1.39 6.58
CA VAL A 70 -24.82 2.67 6.41
C VAL A 70 -26.18 2.32 5.82
N ALA A 71 -27.22 2.68 6.56
CA ALA A 71 -28.62 2.47 6.22
C ALA A 71 -28.94 2.94 4.78
N PRO A 72 -29.93 2.32 4.11
CA PRO A 72 -30.25 2.62 2.71
C PRO A 72 -30.64 4.09 2.52
N PRO A 73 -30.27 4.72 1.38
CA PRO A 73 -30.75 6.05 1.05
C PRO A 73 -32.26 5.99 0.84
N THR A 74 -33.02 6.67 1.70
CA THR A 74 -34.45 6.89 1.47
C THR A 74 -34.57 7.88 0.32
N GLU A 75 -35.18 7.42 -0.78
CA GLU A 75 -35.75 8.27 -1.83
C GLU A 75 -36.58 9.39 -1.20
N ILE A 76 -36.28 10.65 -1.54
CA ILE A 76 -37.24 11.74 -1.43
C ILE A 76 -37.25 12.48 -2.76
N VAL A 77 -38.44 12.47 -3.35
CA VAL A 77 -38.82 13.03 -4.64
C VAL A 77 -39.09 14.54 -4.53
N ALA A 78 -38.50 15.32 -5.45
CA ALA A 78 -38.91 16.60 -6.07
C ALA A 78 -39.29 17.89 -5.27
N ALA A 79 -38.53 18.98 -5.56
CA ALA A 79 -38.86 20.41 -5.91
C ALA A 79 -39.88 21.25 -5.07
N PRO A 80 -39.91 22.63 -5.07
CA PRO A 80 -39.34 23.61 -6.02
C PRO A 80 -38.70 24.93 -5.43
N THR A 81 -38.24 25.76 -6.38
CA THR A 81 -37.77 27.17 -6.46
C THR A 81 -38.04 28.21 -5.36
N SER A 82 -37.03 29.06 -5.06
CA SER A 82 -37.10 30.52 -4.75
C SER A 82 -35.66 31.06 -4.76
N GLU A 83 -35.16 31.71 -5.82
CA GLU A 83 -35.31 33.14 -6.16
C GLU A 83 -34.75 34.08 -5.06
N ASN A 84 -33.50 34.53 -5.24
CA ASN A 84 -33.09 35.93 -5.07
C ASN A 84 -31.66 36.18 -5.61
N GLU A 85 -31.55 36.67 -6.84
CA GLU A 85 -30.49 37.59 -7.28
C GLU A 85 -31.00 39.05 -7.02
N PRO A 86 -30.19 40.14 -7.00
CA PRO A 86 -29.01 40.37 -7.85
C PRO A 86 -27.86 41.22 -7.24
N SER A 87 -26.87 41.49 -8.10
CA SER A 87 -25.93 42.63 -8.11
C SER A 87 -24.75 42.57 -7.13
N THR A 88 -23.51 42.92 -7.47
CA THR A 88 -22.83 43.59 -8.60
C THR A 88 -21.37 43.71 -8.08
N GLU A 89 -20.28 43.34 -8.75
CA GLU A 89 -19.51 44.08 -9.75
C GLU A 89 -18.18 43.28 -9.94
N GLU A 90 -17.80 42.92 -11.16
CA GLU A 90 -16.41 42.59 -11.50
C GLU A 90 -15.61 43.90 -11.66
N PRO A 91 -14.27 43.88 -11.49
CA PRO A 91 -13.46 43.74 -12.70
C PRO A 91 -12.22 42.85 -12.54
N LEU A 92 -12.05 41.99 -13.54
CA LEU A 92 -10.81 41.54 -14.19
C LEU A 92 -9.48 41.72 -13.43
N SER A 93 -8.80 40.59 -13.19
CA SER A 93 -7.38 40.44 -13.51
C SER A 93 -7.10 38.98 -13.90
N GLU A 94 -6.73 38.82 -15.17
CA GLU A 94 -6.10 37.68 -15.86
C GLU A 94 -6.31 36.25 -15.34
N PRO A 95 -7.00 35.39 -16.12
CA PRO A 95 -6.85 33.94 -15.97
C PRO A 95 -5.53 33.52 -16.63
N GLU A 96 -4.42 33.56 -15.88
CA GLU A 96 -3.23 32.79 -16.25
C GLU A 96 -3.54 31.31 -16.02
N GLU A 97 -3.90 30.65 -17.13
CA GLU A 97 -3.77 29.23 -17.48
C GLU A 97 -4.22 28.15 -16.47
N PRO A 98 -4.94 27.10 -16.93
CA PRO A 98 -5.34 26.02 -16.05
C PRO A 98 -4.06 25.38 -15.49
N ALA A 99 -3.89 25.42 -14.16
CA ALA A 99 -2.86 24.65 -13.51
C ALA A 99 -3.15 23.15 -13.77
N GLU A 100 -2.63 22.64 -14.88
CA GLU A 100 -2.49 21.21 -15.11
C GLU A 100 -1.62 20.67 -13.96
N SER A 101 -2.31 20.06 -13.00
CA SER A 101 -1.84 19.10 -12.01
C SER A 101 -0.36 19.22 -11.61
N ALA A 102 -0.05 20.19 -10.75
CA ALA A 102 1.20 20.16 -9.98
C ALA A 102 1.33 18.84 -9.16
N GLU A 103 0.20 18.21 -8.85
CA GLU A 103 0.12 16.92 -8.14
C GLU A 103 0.49 15.71 -9.02
N ASP A 104 0.12 15.68 -10.31
CA ASP A 104 0.57 14.62 -11.24
C ASP A 104 2.09 14.68 -11.43
N ASN A 105 2.65 15.88 -11.61
CA ASN A 105 4.09 16.06 -11.76
C ASN A 105 4.88 15.57 -10.52
N LEU A 106 4.35 15.77 -9.31
CA LEU A 106 4.96 15.28 -8.08
C LEU A 106 4.86 13.76 -7.95
N ARG A 107 3.74 13.17 -8.35
CA ARG A 107 3.54 11.72 -8.34
C ARG A 107 4.53 11.03 -9.29
N ASP A 108 4.66 11.52 -10.52
CA ASP A 108 5.64 11.01 -11.48
C ASP A 108 7.07 11.13 -10.95
N LEU A 109 7.41 12.28 -10.37
CA LEU A 109 8.72 12.53 -9.77
C LEU A 109 9.00 11.54 -8.62
N TYR A 110 8.01 11.23 -7.78
CA TYR A 110 8.17 10.27 -6.68
C TYR A 110 8.33 8.84 -7.19
N VAL A 111 7.67 8.43 -8.28
CA VAL A 111 7.86 7.11 -8.88
C VAL A 111 9.29 6.93 -9.45
N GLU A 112 9.96 8.02 -9.86
CA GLU A 112 11.38 7.97 -10.24
C GLU A 112 12.31 7.69 -9.04
N ALA A 113 11.84 7.93 -7.81
CA ALA A 113 12.64 7.74 -6.62
C ALA A 113 12.94 6.25 -6.39
N PRO A 114 14.19 5.90 -6.04
CA PRO A 114 14.60 4.50 -5.96
C PRO A 114 13.92 3.78 -4.80
N GLY A 115 12.90 2.96 -5.07
CA GLY A 115 12.18 2.15 -4.08
C GLY A 115 10.81 2.71 -3.69
N ILE A 116 10.39 3.83 -4.28
CA ILE A 116 8.99 4.21 -4.39
C ILE A 116 8.44 3.52 -5.65
N THR A 117 7.22 3.00 -5.57
CA THR A 117 6.52 2.32 -6.66
C THR A 117 5.11 2.88 -6.77
N GLU A 118 4.42 2.61 -7.89
CA GLU A 118 3.02 3.02 -8.06
C GLU A 118 2.09 2.49 -6.96
N SER A 119 2.50 1.45 -6.23
CA SER A 119 1.69 0.86 -5.15
C SER A 119 1.87 1.56 -3.80
N ASN A 120 2.90 2.38 -3.63
CA ASN A 120 3.15 3.11 -2.38
C ASN A 120 3.33 4.62 -2.58
N VAL A 121 3.42 5.10 -3.82
CA VAL A 121 3.59 6.52 -4.12
C VAL A 121 2.44 7.36 -3.57
N ASP A 122 1.20 6.87 -3.65
CA ASP A 122 0.03 7.59 -3.17
C ASP A 122 0.08 7.73 -1.64
N ASP A 123 0.43 6.65 -0.91
CA ASP A 123 0.63 6.70 0.55
C ASP A 123 1.80 7.62 0.94
N VAL A 124 2.91 7.57 0.20
CA VAL A 124 4.09 8.40 0.47
C VAL A 124 3.81 9.87 0.19
N LEU A 125 3.05 10.19 -0.84
CA LEU A 125 2.68 11.55 -1.22
C LEU A 125 1.64 12.12 -0.25
N GLU A 126 0.73 11.29 0.27
CA GLU A 126 -0.22 11.69 1.32
C GLU A 126 0.51 12.10 2.62
N TYR A 127 1.50 11.32 3.07
CA TYR A 127 2.26 11.63 4.29
C TYR A 127 3.37 12.67 4.09
N TYR A 128 3.96 12.70 2.89
CA TYR A 128 5.06 13.59 2.54
C TYR A 128 4.77 14.29 1.21
N PRO A 129 3.91 15.33 1.24
CA PRO A 129 3.48 16.05 0.03
C PRO A 129 4.61 16.90 -0.60
N THR A 130 5.78 16.97 0.04
CA THR A 130 6.94 17.68 -0.50
C THR A 130 8.23 16.86 -0.34
N LEU A 131 9.17 17.08 -1.26
CA LEU A 131 10.47 16.41 -1.27
C LEU A 131 11.30 16.72 -0.01
N ASP A 132 11.17 17.92 0.57
CA ASP A 132 11.84 18.29 1.81
C ASP A 132 11.30 17.47 3.00
N SER A 133 9.98 17.29 3.07
CA SER A 133 9.35 16.39 4.05
C SER A 133 9.80 14.95 3.87
N LEU A 134 9.90 14.47 2.62
CA LEU A 134 10.40 13.13 2.29
C LEU A 134 11.88 12.95 2.69
N ALA A 135 12.72 13.98 2.49
CA ALA A 135 14.12 13.97 2.87
C ALA A 135 14.34 13.92 4.39
N LYS A 136 13.39 14.48 5.16
CA LYS A 136 13.38 14.50 6.63
C LYS A 136 12.63 13.34 7.27
N ALA A 137 11.84 12.59 6.49
CA ALA A 137 11.08 11.43 6.92
C ALA A 137 11.91 10.46 7.77
N THR A 138 11.32 9.80 8.78
CA THR A 138 12.08 8.81 9.55
C THR A 138 12.21 7.50 8.77
N GLU A 139 13.19 6.67 9.13
CA GLU A 139 13.31 5.35 8.50
C GLU A 139 12.10 4.46 8.83
N ASP A 140 11.53 4.61 10.02
CA ASP A 140 10.37 3.82 10.47
C ASP A 140 9.10 4.20 9.70
N ASP A 141 8.86 5.50 9.49
CA ASP A 141 7.71 5.98 8.71
C ASP A 141 7.76 5.49 7.26
N LEU A 142 8.91 5.59 6.60
CA LEU A 142 9.06 5.12 5.22
C LEU A 142 8.85 3.60 5.12
N LEU A 143 9.25 2.84 6.13
CA LEU A 143 8.98 1.40 6.20
C LEU A 143 7.50 1.10 6.38
N ALA A 144 6.79 1.89 7.19
CA ALA A 144 5.35 1.77 7.37
C ALA A 144 4.60 2.03 6.07
N LEU A 145 5.11 2.94 5.23
CA LEU A 145 4.62 3.23 3.88
C LEU A 145 5.08 2.21 2.83
N GLY A 146 5.71 1.10 3.23
CA GLY A 146 6.08 0.02 2.31
C GLY A 146 7.39 0.23 1.54
N VAL A 147 8.17 1.26 1.88
CA VAL A 147 9.52 1.48 1.31
C VAL A 147 10.52 0.56 2.01
N SER A 148 11.30 -0.23 1.27
CA SER A 148 12.28 -1.13 1.92
C SER A 148 13.48 -0.37 2.51
N ARG A 149 14.03 -0.86 3.63
CA ARG A 149 15.20 -0.25 4.34
C ARG A 149 16.39 0.04 3.42
N SER A 150 16.66 -0.87 2.48
CA SER A 150 17.74 -0.76 1.49
C SER A 150 17.59 0.43 0.53
N TYR A 151 16.39 1.00 0.45
CA TYR A 151 16.01 2.11 -0.42
C TYR A 151 15.83 3.42 0.35
N VAL A 152 15.49 3.39 1.64
CA VAL A 152 15.31 4.59 2.48
C VAL A 152 16.49 5.57 2.37
N LYS A 153 17.73 5.08 2.53
CA LYS A 153 18.93 5.94 2.39
C LYS A 153 19.10 6.52 0.99
N ARG A 154 18.66 5.80 -0.04
CA ARG A 154 18.73 6.24 -1.44
C ARG A 154 17.65 7.26 -1.77
N ILE A 155 16.44 7.07 -1.25
CA ILE A 155 15.32 8.00 -1.39
C ILE A 155 15.65 9.32 -0.70
N LYS A 156 16.15 9.30 0.54
CA LYS A 156 16.56 10.52 1.24
C LYS A 156 17.68 11.27 0.53
N LYS A 157 18.62 10.54 -0.09
CA LYS A 157 19.70 11.15 -0.88
C LYS A 157 19.18 11.73 -2.19
N TRP A 158 18.26 11.02 -2.84
CA TRP A 158 17.61 11.45 -4.07
C TRP A 158 16.73 12.70 -3.84
N ALA A 159 15.92 12.71 -2.78
CA ALA A 159 15.04 13.82 -2.42
C ALA A 159 15.79 15.11 -2.04
N LYS A 160 17.06 15.00 -1.62
CA LYS A 160 17.96 16.16 -1.38
C LYS A 160 18.72 16.61 -2.62
N ALA A 161 18.71 15.80 -3.68
CA ALA A 161 19.43 16.06 -4.92
C ALA A 161 18.54 16.66 -6.02
N GLN A 162 17.22 16.61 -5.80
CA GLN A 162 16.22 17.43 -6.49
C GLN A 162 16.20 18.84 -5.89
#